data_AF-A0A3N4VC31-F1
#
_entry.id   AF-A0A3N4VC31-F1
#
_cell.length_a   1.000
_cell.length_b   1.000
_cell.length_c   1.000
_cell.angle_alpha   90.00
_cell.angle_beta   90.00
_cell.angle_gamma   90.00
#
_symmetry.space_group_name_H-M   'P 1'
#
loop_
_entity.id
_entity.type
_entity.pdbx_description
1 polymer ?
#
loop_
_entity_poly.entity_id
_entity_poly.type
_entity_poly.pdbx_seq_one_letter_code
_entity_poly.pdbx_strand_id
1 'polypeptide(L)'
;MSLALRRGSVAVALAAALVVAAVAPAQAASAPARVTGAHVNSQSWANRTVALYWKAVPGATYSTKWSTSTSFSSAKSKKSTAAKVSVGPLSPGKTYYAVVRAIKAGKSGAYSARVTLTLKPGYTGLFSSVSAKAATGGITIKWGAAPYATDYRVTSSAGPDRSRRPDYWVPSTTAWFSAFNPVTKARKITGKASQLTSTPYGNPIYAQVQARSTIKPSAHLRDSAQVMAWPAPTKPDSSGLGVKFASYNVECSGCEKSGTAKWPTRGRVIAQNISAQAPDVLAAVEASGDSDGNPSNPQRQVYLDLDSRLSALKLTDSDPAPSTSNQGNRLYYNPSKFTLVSKGWLSGIRDYSKADTHSTNTPWAKLQSKSDPKTQFFVVAAHFSIPTTSSKNERKTLLGKNSAQLLKALNAKNTTHLPVILGGDFNDNRYPEGRIDGAQPTLIRGGFYDSSASLHRYGTYKSTYNNSQSPSKQISDRNGDGQRIDYILTQGMRGSQSFTNVWNPKTAAGKSLSLVPSDHNLITAVLRVPRK
;
A
#
# COMPACT_ATOMS: atom_id res chain seq x y z
N MET A 1 -60.60 -18.09 62.83
CA MET A 1 -61.72 -18.92 63.30
C MET A 1 -61.82 -20.08 62.31
N SER A 2 -61.16 -21.21 62.55
CA SER A 2 -61.41 -22.22 63.60
C SER A 2 -62.64 -23.07 63.31
N LEU A 3 -62.35 -24.37 63.11
CA LEU A 3 -63.18 -25.54 63.41
C LEU A 3 -64.38 -25.81 62.48
N ALA A 4 -64.79 -27.05 62.19
CA ALA A 4 -64.30 -28.36 62.61
C ALA A 4 -64.92 -29.45 61.73
N LEU A 5 -64.23 -30.59 61.71
CA LEU A 5 -64.68 -31.91 61.28
C LEU A 5 -65.99 -32.36 61.95
N ARG A 6 -66.76 -33.19 61.23
CA ARG A 6 -67.30 -34.51 61.67
C ARG A 6 -67.92 -35.22 60.43
N ARG A 7 -67.26 -36.23 59.87
CA ARG A 7 -67.39 -37.69 60.12
C ARG A 7 -68.80 -38.26 59.84
N GLY A 8 -68.88 -39.12 58.83
CA GLY A 8 -70.00 -40.00 58.55
C GLY A 8 -69.74 -40.82 57.27
N SER A 9 -69.01 -41.92 57.39
CA SER A 9 -68.81 -42.92 56.34
C SER A 9 -70.13 -43.62 56.02
N VAL A 10 -70.35 -44.04 54.76
CA VAL A 10 -70.69 -45.42 54.36
C VAL A 10 -70.98 -45.51 52.84
N ALA A 11 -70.47 -46.60 52.28
CA ALA A 11 -70.85 -47.30 51.04
C ALA A 11 -70.41 -46.75 49.67
N VAL A 12 -69.35 -47.40 49.20
CA VAL A 12 -68.91 -47.61 47.83
C VAL A 12 -70.07 -47.99 46.88
N ALA A 13 -70.17 -47.29 45.75
CA ALA A 13 -70.60 -47.86 44.48
C ALA A 13 -69.85 -47.16 43.34
N LEU A 14 -68.99 -47.92 42.67
CA LEU A 14 -68.30 -47.56 41.43
C LEU A 14 -69.33 -47.25 40.33
N ALA A 15 -69.24 -46.08 39.72
CA ALA A 15 -69.73 -45.84 38.36
C ALA A 15 -68.62 -45.15 37.58
N ALA A 16 -67.84 -45.95 36.85
CA ALA A 16 -66.86 -45.48 35.89
C ALA A 16 -67.60 -44.87 34.69
N ALA A 17 -67.69 -43.54 34.63
CA ALA A 17 -68.06 -42.85 33.40
C ALA A 17 -66.84 -42.86 32.47
N LEU A 18 -66.76 -43.88 31.62
CA LEU A 18 -65.92 -43.88 30.42
C LEU A 18 -66.37 -42.71 29.53
N VAL A 19 -65.64 -41.61 29.54
CA VAL A 19 -65.66 -40.67 28.41
C VAL A 19 -64.89 -41.35 27.30
N VAL A 20 -65.62 -42.07 26.43
CA VAL A 20 -65.10 -42.49 25.14
C VAL A 20 -64.91 -41.21 24.32
N ALA A 21 -63.74 -40.59 24.45
CA ALA A 21 -63.26 -39.68 23.42
C ALA A 21 -63.15 -40.54 22.17
N ALA A 22 -64.10 -40.38 21.25
CA ALA A 22 -64.00 -40.93 19.92
C ALA A 22 -62.69 -40.42 19.32
N VAL A 23 -61.64 -41.24 19.37
CA VAL A 23 -60.44 -41.03 18.58
C VAL A 23 -60.92 -41.23 17.16
N ALA A 24 -61.32 -40.12 16.53
CA ALA A 24 -61.58 -40.10 15.11
C ALA A 24 -60.37 -40.77 14.45
N PRO A 25 -60.57 -41.78 13.58
CA PRO A 25 -59.46 -42.44 12.93
C PRO A 25 -58.61 -41.35 12.31
N ALA A 26 -57.34 -41.28 12.70
CA ALA A 26 -56.40 -40.34 12.12
C ALA A 26 -56.43 -40.56 10.62
N GLN A 27 -57.15 -39.69 9.89
CA GLN A 27 -57.32 -39.80 8.45
C GLN A 27 -55.93 -39.97 7.89
N ALA A 28 -55.67 -41.14 7.30
CA ALA A 28 -54.36 -41.48 6.78
C ALA A 28 -53.99 -40.36 5.82
N ALA A 29 -53.03 -39.51 6.22
CA ALA A 29 -52.75 -38.26 5.51
C ALA A 29 -52.61 -38.57 4.02
N SER A 30 -53.40 -37.95 3.15
CA SER A 30 -53.29 -38.23 1.72
C SER A 30 -51.91 -37.81 1.23
N ALA A 31 -51.37 -38.52 0.24
CA ALA A 31 -50.11 -38.10 -0.36
C ALA A 31 -50.27 -36.66 -0.88
N PRO A 32 -49.28 -35.77 -0.64
CA PRO A 32 -49.35 -34.39 -1.12
C PRO A 32 -49.62 -34.33 -2.61
N ALA A 33 -50.37 -33.32 -3.05
CA ALA A 33 -50.61 -33.05 -4.46
C ALA A 33 -49.27 -32.95 -5.22
N ARG A 34 -49.28 -33.43 -6.47
CA ARG A 34 -48.13 -33.33 -7.37
C ARG A 34 -47.76 -31.86 -7.55
N VAL A 35 -46.47 -31.54 -7.41
CA VAL A 35 -45.97 -30.18 -7.63
C VAL A 35 -46.11 -29.81 -9.12
N THR A 36 -46.70 -28.64 -9.41
CA THR A 36 -46.92 -28.11 -10.76
C THR A 36 -46.25 -26.75 -10.96
N GLY A 37 -46.10 -26.33 -12.22
CA GLY A 37 -45.51 -25.03 -12.57
C GLY A 37 -44.03 -24.90 -12.23
N ALA A 38 -43.30 -26.02 -12.12
CA ALA A 38 -41.86 -26.00 -11.84
C ALA A 38 -41.09 -25.42 -13.04
N HIS A 39 -40.32 -24.36 -12.82
CA HIS A 39 -39.54 -23.68 -13.86
C HIS A 39 -38.26 -23.06 -13.30
N VAL A 40 -37.31 -22.75 -14.19
CA VAL A 40 -36.10 -21.98 -13.87
C VAL A 40 -36.46 -20.51 -13.78
N ASN A 41 -36.06 -19.86 -12.69
CA ASN A 41 -36.29 -18.43 -12.48
C ASN A 41 -35.03 -17.59 -12.71
N SER A 42 -33.89 -18.02 -12.15
CA SER A 42 -32.63 -17.27 -12.24
C SER A 42 -31.42 -18.16 -12.06
N GLN A 43 -30.22 -17.61 -12.24
CA GLN A 43 -28.96 -18.31 -11.98
C GLN A 43 -27.99 -17.44 -11.18
N SER A 44 -27.12 -18.08 -10.42
CA SER A 44 -25.95 -17.46 -9.79
C SER A 44 -24.70 -18.10 -10.37
N TRP A 45 -23.99 -17.35 -11.22
CA TRP A 45 -22.79 -17.83 -11.88
C TRP A 45 -21.68 -18.16 -10.88
N ALA A 46 -21.37 -17.21 -9.99
CA ALA A 46 -20.30 -17.37 -8.99
C ALA A 46 -20.54 -18.58 -8.06
N ASN A 47 -21.79 -18.85 -7.69
CA ASN A 47 -22.16 -19.97 -6.84
C ASN A 47 -22.47 -21.26 -7.63
N ARG A 48 -22.39 -21.21 -8.97
CA ARG A 48 -22.73 -22.31 -9.87
C ARG A 48 -24.12 -22.90 -9.61
N THR A 49 -25.12 -22.07 -9.35
CA THR A 49 -26.48 -22.53 -9.02
C THR A 49 -27.53 -21.96 -9.95
N VAL A 50 -28.63 -22.70 -10.09
CA VAL A 50 -29.86 -22.27 -10.77
C VAL A 50 -31.01 -22.30 -9.76
N ALA A 51 -31.79 -21.23 -9.68
CA ALA A 51 -32.94 -21.13 -8.81
C ALA A 51 -34.18 -21.70 -9.53
N LEU A 52 -34.79 -22.71 -8.91
CA LEU A 52 -36.05 -23.31 -9.31
C LEU A 52 -37.19 -22.78 -8.48
N TYR A 53 -38.34 -22.54 -9.11
CA TYR A 53 -39.59 -22.11 -8.49
C TYR A 53 -40.73 -23.02 -8.95
N TRP A 54 -41.76 -23.17 -8.11
CA TRP A 54 -42.97 -23.92 -8.43
C TRP A 54 -44.19 -23.38 -7.66
N LYS A 55 -45.38 -23.85 -8.00
CA LYS A 55 -46.60 -23.51 -7.26
C LYS A 55 -46.57 -24.16 -5.87
N ALA A 56 -46.81 -23.37 -4.83
CA ALA A 56 -46.79 -23.86 -3.45
C ALA A 56 -47.93 -24.86 -3.19
N VAL A 57 -47.58 -25.97 -2.53
CA VAL A 57 -48.53 -26.91 -1.93
C VAL A 57 -48.69 -26.52 -0.45
N PRO A 58 -49.90 -26.12 0.00
CA PRO A 58 -50.10 -25.64 1.36
C PRO A 58 -49.66 -26.63 2.45
N GLY A 59 -48.82 -26.14 3.36
CA GLY A 59 -48.27 -26.90 4.49
C GLY A 59 -47.24 -27.96 4.10
N ALA A 60 -46.72 -27.94 2.88
CA ALA A 60 -45.71 -28.89 2.43
C ALA A 60 -44.27 -28.34 2.56
N THR A 61 -43.34 -29.27 2.79
CA THR A 61 -41.91 -29.09 2.46
C THR A 61 -41.63 -29.77 1.13
N TYR A 62 -40.44 -29.57 0.57
CA TYR A 62 -40.10 -30.08 -0.76
C TYR A 62 -38.78 -30.83 -0.75
N SER A 63 -38.68 -31.82 -1.63
CA SER A 63 -37.44 -32.52 -1.95
C SER A 63 -37.20 -32.43 -3.45
N THR A 64 -36.11 -31.78 -3.84
CA THR A 64 -35.69 -31.63 -5.24
C THR A 64 -34.53 -32.56 -5.52
N LYS A 65 -34.61 -33.31 -6.63
CA LYS A 65 -33.51 -34.12 -7.17
C LYS A 65 -33.02 -33.52 -8.47
N TRP A 66 -31.72 -33.60 -8.74
CA TRP A 66 -31.16 -33.23 -10.05
C TRP A 66 -30.00 -34.15 -10.46
N SER A 67 -29.89 -34.42 -11.76
CA SER A 67 -28.84 -35.26 -12.35
C SER A 67 -28.58 -34.84 -13.80
N THR A 68 -27.46 -35.24 -14.37
CA THR A 68 -27.22 -35.16 -15.82
C THR A 68 -27.93 -36.29 -16.57
N SER A 69 -28.34 -37.35 -15.87
CA SER A 69 -29.15 -38.43 -16.41
C SER A 69 -30.64 -38.16 -16.19
N THR A 70 -31.46 -38.47 -17.19
CA THR A 70 -32.92 -38.39 -17.11
C THR A 70 -33.54 -39.48 -16.24
N SER A 71 -32.80 -40.56 -15.95
CA SER A 71 -33.21 -41.63 -15.03
C SER A 71 -32.95 -41.30 -13.56
N PHE A 72 -32.22 -40.21 -13.26
CA PHE A 72 -31.87 -39.80 -11.90
C PHE A 72 -31.10 -40.84 -11.07
N SER A 73 -30.45 -41.82 -11.72
CA SER A 73 -29.71 -42.91 -11.07
C SER A 73 -28.60 -42.44 -10.12
N SER A 74 -27.97 -41.30 -10.42
CA SER A 74 -26.93 -40.65 -9.61
C SER A 74 -27.32 -39.22 -9.20
N ALA A 75 -28.60 -39.01 -8.87
CA ALA A 75 -29.11 -37.68 -8.57
C ALA A 75 -28.62 -37.13 -7.22
N LYS A 76 -28.22 -35.86 -7.24
CA LYS A 76 -28.09 -35.06 -6.02
C LYS A 76 -29.48 -34.63 -5.56
N SER A 77 -29.62 -34.33 -4.27
CA SER A 77 -30.89 -33.85 -3.72
C SER A 77 -30.72 -32.75 -2.69
N LYS A 78 -31.79 -31.95 -2.51
CA LYS A 78 -31.86 -30.85 -1.54
C LYS A 78 -33.30 -30.65 -1.09
N LYS A 79 -33.50 -30.40 0.20
CA LYS A 79 -34.81 -30.06 0.77
C LYS A 79 -35.00 -28.55 0.85
N SER A 80 -36.25 -28.09 0.77
CA SER A 80 -36.64 -26.69 1.02
C SER A 80 -38.00 -26.63 1.70
N THR A 81 -38.23 -25.61 2.52
CA THR A 81 -39.54 -25.31 3.12
C THR A 81 -40.37 -24.36 2.25
N ALA A 82 -39.71 -23.54 1.45
CA ALA A 82 -40.35 -22.66 0.48
C ALA A 82 -40.53 -23.35 -0.88
N ALA A 83 -41.46 -22.83 -1.69
CA ALA A 83 -41.71 -23.25 -3.07
C ALA A 83 -40.64 -22.77 -4.07
N LYS A 84 -39.38 -22.77 -3.62
CA LYS A 84 -38.18 -22.42 -4.37
C LYS A 84 -36.95 -23.13 -3.82
N VAL A 85 -35.98 -23.43 -4.67
CA VAL A 85 -34.67 -23.96 -4.25
C VAL A 85 -33.55 -23.56 -5.22
N SER A 86 -32.36 -23.26 -4.70
CA SER A 86 -31.15 -23.14 -5.52
C SER A 86 -30.47 -24.50 -5.68
N VAL A 87 -30.41 -24.98 -6.92
CA VAL A 87 -29.81 -26.25 -7.35
C VAL A 87 -28.37 -26.04 -7.82
N GLY A 88 -27.42 -26.78 -7.26
CA GLY A 88 -26.01 -26.73 -7.64
C GLY A 88 -25.08 -27.36 -6.59
N PRO A 89 -23.75 -27.30 -6.78
CA PRO A 89 -23.06 -26.65 -7.90
C PRO A 89 -23.23 -27.42 -9.23
N LEU A 90 -23.44 -26.67 -10.31
CA LEU A 90 -23.58 -27.17 -11.68
C LEU A 90 -22.30 -26.88 -12.49
N SER A 91 -21.96 -27.73 -13.44
CA SER A 91 -20.93 -27.40 -14.44
C SER A 91 -21.52 -26.45 -15.48
N PRO A 92 -20.86 -25.32 -15.80
CA PRO A 92 -21.43 -24.37 -16.75
C PRO A 92 -21.53 -24.96 -18.17
N GLY A 93 -22.59 -24.59 -18.90
CA GLY A 93 -22.90 -25.13 -20.22
C GLY A 93 -23.44 -26.57 -20.24
N LYS A 94 -23.33 -27.32 -19.13
CA LYS A 94 -23.83 -28.70 -19.05
C LYS A 94 -25.32 -28.73 -18.74
N THR A 95 -26.05 -29.61 -19.42
CA THR A 95 -27.47 -29.86 -19.18
C THR A 95 -27.66 -30.81 -17.99
N TYR A 96 -28.56 -30.43 -17.10
CA TYR A 96 -29.07 -31.24 -16.00
C TYR A 96 -30.59 -31.31 -16.10
N TYR A 97 -31.17 -32.28 -15.42
CA TYR A 97 -32.60 -32.45 -15.26
C TYR A 97 -32.92 -32.40 -13.78
N ALA A 98 -34.05 -31.80 -13.42
CA ALA A 98 -34.54 -31.75 -12.04
C ALA A 98 -36.01 -32.14 -11.94
N VAL A 99 -36.35 -32.71 -10.80
CA VAL A 99 -37.73 -33.00 -10.39
C VAL A 99 -37.91 -32.61 -8.93
N VAL A 100 -39.11 -32.15 -8.57
CA VAL A 100 -39.46 -31.77 -7.20
C VAL A 100 -40.72 -32.50 -6.75
N ARG A 101 -40.76 -32.91 -5.49
CA ARG A 101 -41.97 -33.46 -4.86
C ARG A 101 -42.28 -32.73 -3.56
N ALA A 102 -43.56 -32.60 -3.26
CA ALA A 102 -44.04 -32.12 -1.97
C ALA A 102 -44.00 -33.24 -0.93
N ILE A 103 -43.74 -32.87 0.32
CA ILE A 103 -43.70 -33.75 1.49
C ILE A 103 -44.56 -33.09 2.58
N LYS A 104 -45.58 -33.79 3.07
CA LYS A 104 -46.49 -33.33 4.13
C LYS A 104 -46.76 -34.48 5.08
N ALA A 105 -46.69 -34.24 6.38
CA ALA A 105 -46.94 -35.24 7.42
C ALA A 105 -46.20 -36.58 7.17
N GLY A 106 -44.91 -36.51 6.82
CA GLY A 106 -44.08 -37.69 6.55
C GLY A 106 -44.30 -38.38 5.20
N LYS A 107 -45.38 -38.05 4.47
CA LYS A 107 -45.70 -38.67 3.17
C LYS A 107 -45.17 -37.84 2.01
N SER A 108 -44.64 -38.53 1.01
CA SER A 108 -44.09 -37.94 -0.21
C SER A 108 -45.10 -38.03 -1.35
N GLY A 109 -45.37 -36.90 -2.02
CA GLY A 109 -46.15 -36.87 -3.24
C GLY A 109 -45.36 -37.37 -4.46
N ALA A 110 -46.05 -37.47 -5.60
CA ALA A 110 -45.43 -37.75 -6.89
C ALA A 110 -44.44 -36.63 -7.29
N TYR A 111 -43.39 -36.99 -8.03
CA TYR A 111 -42.48 -36.01 -8.61
C TYR A 111 -43.18 -35.16 -9.68
N SER A 112 -42.80 -33.88 -9.77
CA SER A 112 -43.23 -32.95 -10.80
C SER A 112 -42.89 -33.46 -12.21
N ALA A 113 -43.35 -32.73 -13.23
CA ALA A 113 -42.72 -32.82 -14.54
C ALA A 113 -41.22 -32.49 -14.44
N ARG A 114 -40.43 -33.04 -15.36
CA ARG A 114 -38.99 -32.81 -15.44
C ARG A 114 -38.72 -31.37 -15.87
N VAL A 115 -37.79 -30.70 -15.21
CA VAL A 115 -37.31 -29.37 -15.58
C VAL A 115 -35.88 -29.51 -16.09
N THR A 116 -35.60 -28.95 -17.26
CA THR A 116 -34.23 -28.87 -17.79
C THR A 116 -33.50 -27.68 -17.18
N LEU A 117 -32.31 -27.92 -16.63
CA LEU A 117 -31.45 -26.91 -16.04
C LEU A 117 -30.15 -26.80 -16.83
N THR A 118 -29.77 -25.57 -17.17
CA THR A 118 -28.44 -25.29 -17.70
C THR A 118 -27.93 -24.04 -17.01
N LEU A 119 -26.74 -24.09 -16.43
CA LEU A 119 -26.04 -22.88 -16.00
C LEU A 119 -25.52 -22.19 -17.27
N LYS A 120 -26.30 -21.23 -17.77
CA LYS A 120 -26.11 -20.64 -19.10
C LYS A 120 -24.85 -19.75 -19.09
N PRO A 121 -23.84 -20.05 -19.92
CA PRO A 121 -22.67 -19.19 -20.06
C PRO A 121 -23.04 -17.87 -20.73
N GLY A 122 -22.27 -16.83 -20.41
CA GLY A 122 -22.35 -15.51 -21.01
C GLY A 122 -20.97 -14.92 -21.22
N TYR A 123 -20.91 -13.70 -21.74
CA TYR A 123 -19.67 -12.96 -21.89
C TYR A 123 -19.16 -12.45 -20.55
N THR A 124 -17.85 -12.47 -20.33
CA THR A 124 -17.24 -11.95 -19.10
C THR A 124 -17.63 -10.48 -18.90
N GLY A 125 -18.29 -10.19 -17.79
CA GLY A 125 -18.72 -8.85 -17.40
C GLY A 125 -17.62 -8.05 -16.68
N LEU A 126 -17.90 -6.76 -16.43
CA LEU A 126 -17.00 -5.90 -15.64
C LEU A 126 -16.93 -6.36 -14.18
N PHE A 127 -15.80 -6.05 -13.53
CA PHE A 127 -15.67 -6.24 -12.09
C PHE A 127 -16.54 -5.23 -11.35
N SER A 128 -17.27 -5.68 -10.32
CA SER A 128 -18.07 -4.79 -9.47
C SER A 128 -17.25 -4.01 -8.45
N SER A 129 -16.06 -4.49 -8.11
CA SER A 129 -15.12 -3.81 -7.21
C SER A 129 -13.72 -4.41 -7.33
N VAL A 130 -12.72 -3.61 -7.01
CA VAL A 130 -11.34 -4.05 -6.82
C VAL A 130 -10.68 -3.12 -5.81
N SER A 131 -9.87 -3.67 -4.92
CA SER A 131 -9.15 -2.92 -3.89
C SER A 131 -7.83 -3.62 -3.56
N ALA A 132 -6.85 -2.86 -3.08
CA ALA A 132 -5.61 -3.40 -2.53
C ALA A 132 -5.38 -2.83 -1.13
N LYS A 133 -4.82 -3.66 -0.25
CA LYS A 133 -4.43 -3.27 1.11
C LYS A 133 -3.02 -3.75 1.41
N ALA A 134 -2.35 -3.04 2.31
CA ALA A 134 -1.03 -3.44 2.80
C ALA A 134 -1.07 -4.83 3.45
N ALA A 135 0.00 -5.60 3.26
CA ALA A 135 0.22 -6.89 3.90
C ALA A 135 1.70 -7.08 4.22
N THR A 136 2.02 -7.95 5.17
CA THR A 136 3.42 -8.25 5.49
C THR A 136 4.15 -8.81 4.27
N GLY A 137 5.21 -8.13 3.84
CA GLY A 137 6.02 -8.49 2.67
C GLY A 137 5.36 -8.25 1.32
N GLY A 138 4.26 -7.47 1.24
CA GLY A 138 3.60 -7.18 -0.04
C GLY A 138 2.19 -6.60 0.12
N ILE A 139 1.29 -6.90 -0.81
CA ILE A 139 -0.10 -6.41 -0.75
C ILE A 139 -1.10 -7.55 -0.84
N THR A 140 -2.33 -7.31 -0.39
CA THR A 140 -3.46 -8.18 -0.71
C THR A 140 -4.41 -7.42 -1.62
N ILE A 141 -4.60 -7.92 -2.84
CA ILE A 141 -5.65 -7.46 -3.75
C ILE A 141 -6.93 -8.25 -3.48
N LYS A 142 -8.09 -7.59 -3.51
CA LYS A 142 -9.42 -8.18 -3.37
C LYS A 142 -10.35 -7.64 -4.47
N TRP A 143 -11.26 -8.46 -4.97
CA TRP A 143 -12.17 -8.07 -6.05
C TRP A 143 -13.59 -8.63 -5.88
N GLY A 144 -14.55 -8.01 -6.56
CA GLY A 144 -15.88 -8.54 -6.77
C GLY A 144 -15.90 -9.59 -7.87
N ALA A 145 -16.88 -10.49 -7.87
CA ALA A 145 -16.98 -11.46 -8.96
C ALA A 145 -17.30 -10.75 -10.28
N ALA A 146 -16.50 -10.97 -11.31
CA ALA A 146 -16.88 -10.64 -12.68
C ALA A 146 -17.97 -11.62 -13.16
N PRO A 147 -19.12 -11.14 -13.65
CA PRO A 147 -20.15 -12.00 -14.24
C PRO A 147 -19.57 -12.91 -15.32
N TYR A 148 -20.00 -14.17 -15.33
CA TYR A 148 -19.61 -15.17 -16.33
C TYR A 148 -18.11 -15.54 -16.40
N ALA A 149 -17.28 -15.03 -15.49
CA ALA A 149 -15.88 -15.44 -15.40
C ALA A 149 -15.76 -16.90 -14.95
N THR A 150 -14.95 -17.68 -15.66
CA THR A 150 -14.56 -19.04 -15.26
C THR A 150 -13.20 -19.06 -14.58
N ASP A 151 -12.31 -18.13 -14.96
CA ASP A 151 -10.98 -18.00 -14.39
C ASP A 151 -10.62 -16.54 -14.11
N TYR A 152 -9.71 -16.36 -13.15
CA TYR A 152 -9.00 -15.12 -12.89
C TYR A 152 -7.49 -15.31 -13.02
N ARG A 153 -6.77 -14.22 -13.26
CA ARG A 153 -5.34 -14.10 -12.95
C ARG A 153 -5.05 -12.72 -12.39
N VAL A 154 -3.98 -12.59 -11.63
CA VAL A 154 -3.53 -11.29 -11.11
C VAL A 154 -2.25 -10.90 -11.81
N THR A 155 -2.19 -9.63 -12.21
CA THR A 155 -1.01 -9.03 -12.81
C THR A 155 -0.54 -7.90 -11.91
N SER A 156 0.75 -7.85 -11.60
CA SER A 156 1.35 -6.85 -10.70
C SER A 156 2.65 -6.28 -11.24
N SER A 157 2.94 -5.04 -10.90
CA SER A 157 4.12 -4.28 -11.35
C SER A 157 4.57 -3.27 -10.30
N ALA A 158 5.79 -2.77 -10.43
CA ALA A 158 6.31 -1.69 -9.58
C ALA A 158 5.94 -0.28 -10.10
N GLY A 159 5.28 -0.23 -11.25
CA GLY A 159 4.72 0.97 -11.83
C GLY A 159 3.32 0.75 -12.39
N PRO A 160 2.60 1.86 -12.64
CA PRO A 160 1.16 1.88 -12.89
C PRO A 160 0.77 1.68 -14.35
N ASP A 161 1.67 1.91 -15.30
CA ASP A 161 1.27 1.94 -16.71
C ASP A 161 1.97 0.83 -17.49
N ARG A 162 1.19 -0.15 -17.97
CA ARG A 162 1.71 -1.22 -18.84
C ARG A 162 1.91 -0.76 -20.29
N SER A 163 1.53 0.46 -20.62
CA SER A 163 1.55 1.00 -21.98
C SER A 163 2.39 2.28 -22.10
N ARG A 164 2.89 2.83 -20.98
CA ARG A 164 3.75 4.01 -21.01
C ARG A 164 5.08 3.64 -21.65
N ARG A 165 5.39 4.26 -22.78
CA ARG A 165 6.74 4.23 -23.35
C ARG A 165 7.49 5.49 -22.93
N PRO A 166 8.78 5.39 -22.60
CA PRO A 166 9.63 4.18 -22.57
C PRO A 166 9.55 3.38 -21.24
N ASP A 167 8.73 3.84 -20.29
CA ASP A 167 8.73 3.40 -18.89
C ASP A 167 7.90 2.10 -18.69
N TYR A 168 8.48 0.91 -18.95
CA TYR A 168 7.81 -0.40 -18.80
C TYR A 168 8.41 -1.32 -17.71
N TRP A 169 7.67 -1.54 -16.62
CA TRP A 169 7.93 -2.58 -15.64
C TRP A 169 7.32 -3.83 -16.21
N VAL A 170 8.17 -4.81 -16.49
CA VAL A 170 7.72 -6.15 -16.89
C VAL A 170 6.76 -6.67 -15.81
N PRO A 171 5.46 -6.80 -16.13
CA PRO A 171 4.50 -7.18 -15.14
C PRO A 171 4.69 -8.65 -14.78
N SER A 172 4.57 -8.97 -13.50
CA SER A 172 4.47 -10.35 -13.04
C SER A 172 3.02 -10.78 -13.12
N THR A 173 2.76 -11.92 -13.75
CA THR A 173 1.42 -12.50 -13.86
C THR A 173 1.35 -13.81 -13.09
N THR A 174 0.24 -14.06 -12.41
CA THR A 174 -0.06 -15.39 -11.91
C THR A 174 -0.55 -16.27 -13.05
N ALA A 175 -0.43 -17.59 -12.89
CA ALA A 175 -1.21 -18.53 -13.68
C ALA A 175 -2.71 -18.22 -13.54
N TRP A 176 -3.49 -18.60 -14.55
CA TRP A 176 -4.95 -18.60 -14.46
C TRP A 176 -5.40 -19.57 -13.36
N PHE A 177 -6.35 -19.14 -12.53
CA PHE A 177 -6.96 -19.96 -11.49
C PHE A 177 -8.49 -19.83 -11.54
N SER A 178 -9.16 -20.89 -11.09
CA SER A 178 -10.62 -20.97 -11.22
C SER A 178 -11.33 -19.87 -10.43
N ALA A 179 -12.37 -19.29 -11.03
CA ALA A 179 -13.33 -18.41 -10.34
C ALA A 179 -14.29 -19.18 -9.42
N PHE A 180 -14.28 -20.51 -9.47
CA PHE A 180 -15.25 -21.37 -8.78
C PHE A 180 -14.71 -22.15 -7.59
N ASN A 181 -13.42 -22.53 -7.59
CA ASN A 181 -12.88 -23.40 -6.56
C ASN A 181 -11.38 -23.16 -6.26
N PRO A 182 -11.04 -22.78 -5.02
CA PRO A 182 -11.93 -22.07 -4.08
C PRO A 182 -12.43 -20.76 -4.70
N VAL A 183 -13.58 -20.24 -4.26
CA VAL A 183 -14.07 -18.90 -4.67
C VAL A 183 -13.19 -17.84 -4.00
N THR A 184 -11.93 -17.75 -4.39
CA THR A 184 -10.97 -16.82 -3.81
C THR A 184 -10.99 -15.54 -4.62
N LYS A 185 -11.57 -14.50 -4.04
CA LYS A 185 -11.58 -13.16 -4.62
C LYS A 185 -10.53 -12.25 -3.97
N ALA A 186 -9.43 -12.87 -3.58
CA ALA A 186 -8.30 -12.24 -2.91
C ALA A 186 -7.00 -12.93 -3.31
N ARG A 187 -5.90 -12.17 -3.39
CA ARG A 187 -4.57 -12.73 -3.64
C ARG A 187 -3.53 -11.89 -2.92
N LYS A 188 -2.62 -12.54 -2.21
CA LYS A 188 -1.39 -11.91 -1.73
C LYS A 188 -0.40 -11.80 -2.88
N ILE A 189 0.14 -10.61 -3.08
CA ILE A 189 1.22 -10.30 -4.03
C ILE A 189 2.45 -9.96 -3.19
N THR A 190 3.49 -10.77 -3.33
CA THR A 190 4.77 -10.58 -2.63
C THR A 190 5.58 -9.49 -3.31
N GLY A 191 6.07 -8.52 -2.53
CA GLY A 191 7.01 -7.51 -3.01
C GLY A 191 8.39 -8.12 -3.27
N LYS A 192 9.10 -7.63 -4.29
CA LYS A 192 10.38 -8.20 -4.74
C LYS A 192 11.45 -7.12 -4.82
N ALA A 193 12.66 -7.44 -4.38
CA ALA A 193 13.81 -6.54 -4.50
C ALA A 193 14.16 -6.28 -5.98
N SER A 194 14.04 -7.29 -6.85
CA SER A 194 14.23 -7.15 -8.31
C SER A 194 13.20 -6.25 -8.99
N GLN A 195 12.13 -5.88 -8.29
CA GLN A 195 11.13 -4.93 -8.75
C GLN A 195 11.08 -3.67 -7.88
N LEU A 196 12.02 -3.50 -6.94
CA LEU A 196 12.04 -2.39 -5.99
C LEU A 196 10.74 -2.24 -5.17
N THR A 197 9.99 -3.34 -4.98
CA THR A 197 8.69 -3.35 -4.28
C THR A 197 8.70 -4.11 -2.96
N SER A 198 9.84 -4.66 -2.53
CA SER A 198 9.94 -5.15 -1.17
C SER A 198 9.89 -3.98 -0.18
N THR A 199 9.43 -4.25 1.04
CA THR A 199 9.16 -3.20 2.03
C THR A 199 10.30 -2.18 2.23
N PRO A 200 11.60 -2.54 2.25
CA PRO A 200 12.70 -1.58 2.42
C PRO A 200 12.75 -0.45 1.39
N TYR A 201 12.22 -0.64 0.18
CA TYR A 201 12.26 0.37 -0.87
C TYR A 201 11.20 1.46 -0.72
N GLY A 202 10.21 1.27 0.16
CA GLY A 202 9.14 2.25 0.37
C GLY A 202 8.19 2.46 -0.81
N ASN A 203 8.29 1.66 -1.87
CA ASN A 203 7.49 1.81 -3.09
C ASN A 203 6.19 0.97 -3.03
N PRO A 204 5.13 1.43 -3.73
CA PRO A 204 3.89 0.69 -3.87
C PRO A 204 4.03 -0.51 -4.83
N ILE A 205 3.08 -1.43 -4.72
CA ILE A 205 2.81 -2.47 -5.72
C ILE A 205 1.52 -2.10 -6.43
N TYR A 206 1.58 -2.03 -7.76
CA TYR A 206 0.40 -1.88 -8.62
C TYR A 206 -0.10 -3.27 -8.99
N ALA A 207 -1.41 -3.46 -8.98
CA ALA A 207 -2.04 -4.73 -9.29
C ALA A 207 -3.38 -4.57 -10.01
N GLN A 208 -3.72 -5.57 -10.81
CA GLN A 208 -4.97 -5.64 -11.55
C GLN A 208 -5.38 -7.11 -11.65
N VAL A 209 -6.69 -7.35 -11.71
CA VAL A 209 -7.25 -8.68 -11.92
C VAL A 209 -7.74 -8.78 -13.35
N GLN A 210 -7.45 -9.91 -13.98
CA GLN A 210 -7.96 -10.29 -15.29
C GLN A 210 -8.95 -11.42 -15.14
N ALA A 211 -10.08 -11.32 -15.82
CA ALA A 211 -11.12 -12.34 -15.87
C ALA A 211 -11.31 -12.85 -17.31
N ARG A 212 -11.62 -14.13 -17.44
CA ARG A 212 -12.01 -14.74 -18.73
C ARG A 212 -13.12 -15.77 -18.55
N SER A 213 -13.73 -16.16 -19.67
CA SER A 213 -14.58 -17.33 -19.79
C SER A 213 -13.93 -18.33 -20.75
N THR A 214 -13.67 -19.55 -20.28
CA THR A 214 -13.12 -20.64 -21.11
C THR A 214 -14.18 -21.31 -22.00
N ILE A 215 -15.46 -21.04 -21.74
CA ILE A 215 -16.60 -21.68 -22.43
C ILE A 215 -17.11 -20.83 -23.60
N LYS A 216 -16.90 -19.51 -23.54
CA LYS A 216 -17.16 -18.57 -24.64
C LYS A 216 -15.85 -17.83 -24.97
N PRO A 217 -14.91 -18.49 -25.68
CA PRO A 217 -13.51 -18.07 -25.74
C PRO A 217 -13.20 -16.96 -26.76
N SER A 218 -14.12 -16.58 -27.66
CA SER A 218 -13.92 -15.59 -28.73
C SER A 218 -13.88 -14.13 -28.22
N ALA A 219 -12.95 -13.90 -27.29
CA ALA A 219 -12.33 -12.65 -26.87
C ALA A 219 -13.18 -11.65 -26.08
N HIS A 220 -13.32 -11.85 -24.76
CA HIS A 220 -13.39 -10.71 -23.83
C HIS A 220 -12.65 -11.04 -22.52
N LEU A 221 -11.33 -10.85 -22.54
CA LEU A 221 -10.59 -10.59 -21.31
C LEU A 221 -11.14 -9.31 -20.69
N ARG A 222 -11.49 -9.36 -19.42
CA ARG A 222 -11.87 -8.16 -18.67
C ARG A 222 -10.80 -7.85 -17.68
N ASP A 223 -10.31 -6.63 -17.74
CA ASP A 223 -9.41 -6.05 -16.77
C ASP A 223 -10.23 -5.34 -15.70
N SER A 224 -9.86 -5.50 -14.43
CA SER A 224 -10.33 -4.61 -13.38
C SER A 224 -9.71 -3.22 -13.57
N ALA A 225 -10.23 -2.22 -12.86
CA ALA A 225 -9.44 -1.03 -12.59
C ALA A 225 -8.09 -1.44 -11.96
N GLN A 226 -7.04 -0.68 -12.24
CA GLN A 226 -5.78 -0.87 -11.52
C GLN A 226 -5.94 -0.35 -10.10
N VAL A 227 -5.37 -1.08 -9.15
CA VAL A 227 -5.25 -0.67 -7.76
C VAL A 227 -3.80 -0.69 -7.33
N MET A 228 -3.51 0.02 -6.25
CA MET A 228 -2.19 0.03 -5.64
C MET A 228 -2.31 -0.08 -4.13
N ALA A 229 -1.26 -0.58 -3.50
CA ALA A 229 -1.03 -0.42 -2.08
C ALA A 229 0.47 -0.52 -1.80
N TRP A 230 0.88 -0.07 -0.62
CA TRP A 230 2.24 -0.25 -0.15
C TRP A 230 2.35 -1.57 0.62
N PRO A 231 3.49 -2.26 0.55
CA PRO A 231 3.83 -3.27 1.53
C PRO A 231 3.66 -2.73 2.95
N ALA A 232 3.18 -3.59 3.87
CA ALA A 232 3.09 -3.19 5.26
C ALA A 232 4.50 -2.83 5.76
N PRO A 233 4.70 -1.59 6.26
CA PRO A 233 5.99 -1.14 6.76
C PRO A 233 6.40 -1.93 8.01
N THR A 234 7.70 -1.97 8.29
CA THR A 234 8.18 -2.50 9.58
C THR A 234 7.81 -1.48 10.66
N LYS A 235 7.23 -1.93 11.78
CA LYS A 235 6.99 -1.05 12.93
C LYS A 235 8.34 -0.68 13.55
N PRO A 236 8.67 0.62 13.72
CA PRO A 236 9.89 1.02 14.42
C PRO A 236 9.91 0.50 15.85
N ASP A 237 11.10 0.20 16.37
CA ASP A 237 11.27 -0.19 17.78
C ASP A 237 10.82 0.95 18.70
N SER A 238 9.80 0.71 19.52
CA SER A 238 9.24 1.70 20.44
C SER A 238 10.22 2.12 21.55
N SER A 239 11.21 1.28 21.86
CA SER A 239 12.25 1.60 22.86
C SER A 239 13.32 2.57 22.33
N GLY A 240 13.42 2.73 21.00
CA GLY A 240 14.39 3.61 20.38
C GLY A 240 14.10 5.10 20.61
N LEU A 241 15.17 5.90 20.61
CA LEU A 241 15.10 7.35 20.71
C LEU A 241 14.35 7.93 19.52
N GLY A 242 13.33 8.74 19.80
CA GLY A 242 12.60 9.49 18.78
C GLY A 242 13.49 10.57 18.18
N VAL A 243 13.71 10.53 16.86
CA VAL A 243 14.46 11.56 16.12
C VAL A 243 13.63 12.03 14.94
N LYS A 244 13.34 13.34 14.87
CA LYS A 244 12.76 13.96 13.68
C LYS A 244 13.87 14.43 12.76
N PHE A 245 14.04 13.74 11.63
CA PHE A 245 15.06 14.08 10.64
C PHE A 245 14.41 14.82 9.46
N ALA A 246 15.09 15.85 8.96
CA ALA A 246 14.72 16.60 7.76
C ALA A 246 15.79 16.47 6.68
N SER A 247 15.36 16.37 5.42
CA SER A 247 16.23 16.52 4.26
C SER A 247 15.65 17.58 3.34
N TYR A 248 16.48 18.52 2.90
CA TYR A 248 16.05 19.61 2.03
C TYR A 248 17.15 19.99 1.03
N ASN A 249 16.90 19.78 -0.26
CA ASN A 249 17.62 20.55 -1.28
C ASN A 249 17.13 22.00 -1.19
N VAL A 250 18.00 22.90 -0.75
CA VAL A 250 17.65 24.30 -0.53
C VAL A 250 17.84 25.15 -1.78
N GLU A 251 18.26 24.57 -2.91
CA GLU A 251 18.61 25.23 -4.18
C GLU A 251 19.77 26.24 -4.00
N CYS A 252 20.85 26.09 -4.76
CA CYS A 252 22.01 26.99 -4.61
C CYS A 252 21.68 28.45 -4.96
N SER A 253 22.36 29.39 -4.30
CA SER A 253 22.23 30.80 -4.69
C SER A 253 22.81 31.01 -6.08
N GLY A 254 22.07 31.71 -6.93
CA GLY A 254 22.39 31.88 -8.35
C GLY A 254 21.89 30.74 -9.25
N CYS A 255 21.43 29.63 -8.68
CA CYS A 255 20.87 28.50 -9.43
C CYS A 255 19.37 28.66 -9.71
N GLU A 256 18.76 29.71 -9.16
CA GLU A 256 17.32 29.89 -9.25
C GLU A 256 16.89 30.24 -10.67
N LYS A 257 15.76 29.64 -11.08
CA LYS A 257 15.16 29.93 -12.38
C LYS A 257 14.88 31.42 -12.56
N SER A 258 14.95 31.87 -13.81
CA SER A 258 14.57 33.24 -14.15
C SER A 258 13.14 33.54 -13.68
N GLY A 259 12.97 34.67 -13.01
CA GLY A 259 11.69 35.11 -12.46
C GLY A 259 11.30 34.53 -11.09
N THR A 260 12.12 33.66 -10.48
CA THR A 260 11.91 33.23 -9.09
C THR A 260 12.68 34.10 -8.10
N ALA A 261 12.27 34.07 -6.82
CA ALA A 261 12.90 34.86 -5.77
C ALA A 261 14.35 34.43 -5.51
N LYS A 262 15.25 35.39 -5.28
CA LYS A 262 16.66 35.15 -4.94
C LYS A 262 16.89 34.83 -3.47
N TRP A 263 18.09 34.34 -3.12
CA TRP A 263 18.46 33.94 -1.76
C TRP A 263 18.04 34.91 -0.64
N PRO A 264 18.25 36.24 -0.72
CA PRO A 264 17.87 37.18 0.34
C PRO A 264 16.38 37.16 0.72
N THR A 265 15.53 36.75 -0.22
CA THR A 265 14.09 36.58 -0.03
C THR A 265 13.76 35.15 0.38
N ARG A 266 14.22 34.14 -0.38
CA ARG A 266 13.83 32.74 -0.14
C ARG A 266 14.52 32.10 1.05
N GLY A 267 15.74 32.50 1.42
CA GLY A 267 16.48 31.97 2.58
C GLY A 267 15.73 32.17 3.91
N ARG A 268 15.01 33.30 4.05
CA ARG A 268 14.10 33.52 5.19
C ARG A 268 12.94 32.53 5.20
N VAL A 269 12.32 32.28 4.05
CA VAL A 269 11.18 31.38 3.91
C VAL A 269 11.61 29.91 4.06
N ILE A 270 12.80 29.53 3.58
CA ILE A 270 13.44 28.23 3.85
C ILE A 270 13.58 28.01 5.36
N ALA A 271 14.18 28.97 6.07
CA ALA A 271 14.37 28.86 7.52
C ALA A 271 13.04 28.79 8.28
N GLN A 272 12.01 29.53 7.85
CA GLN A 272 10.66 29.44 8.41
C GLN A 272 10.02 28.07 8.16
N ASN A 273 10.16 27.50 6.97
CA ASN A 273 9.65 26.18 6.63
C ASN A 273 10.32 25.10 7.50
N ILE A 274 11.66 25.14 7.60
CA ILE A 274 12.43 24.23 8.47
C ILE A 274 11.98 24.37 9.92
N SER A 275 11.90 25.59 10.45
CA SER A 275 11.50 25.86 11.83
C SER A 275 10.08 25.38 12.13
N ALA A 276 9.15 25.53 11.18
CA ALA A 276 7.79 25.02 11.32
C ALA A 276 7.73 23.48 11.39
N GLN A 277 8.71 22.79 10.78
CA GLN A 277 8.85 21.35 10.93
C GLN A 277 9.61 20.95 12.19
N ALA A 278 10.33 21.86 12.86
CA ALA A 278 11.08 21.59 14.09
C ALA A 278 11.87 20.26 14.06
N PRO A 279 12.72 20.00 13.04
CA PRO A 279 13.53 18.80 13.02
C PRO A 279 14.60 18.84 14.11
N ASP A 280 15.06 17.67 14.53
CA ASP A 280 16.18 17.53 15.46
C ASP A 280 17.52 17.47 14.70
N VAL A 281 17.49 17.02 13.46
CA VAL A 281 18.64 16.98 12.54
C VAL A 281 18.16 17.36 11.14
N LEU A 282 18.95 18.16 10.43
CA LEU A 282 18.70 18.58 9.05
C LEU A 282 19.91 18.23 8.17
N ALA A 283 19.66 17.52 7.08
CA ALA A 283 20.53 17.49 5.91
C ALA A 283 20.07 18.58 4.92
N ALA A 284 20.87 19.63 4.75
CA ALA A 284 20.64 20.64 3.73
C ALA A 284 21.61 20.39 2.57
N VAL A 285 21.08 20.23 1.37
CA VAL A 285 21.89 20.05 0.14
C VAL A 285 21.70 21.25 -0.78
N GLU A 286 22.70 21.52 -1.62
CA GLU A 286 22.81 22.76 -2.42
C GLU A 286 22.84 24.06 -1.60
N ALA A 287 23.29 24.00 -0.35
CA ALA A 287 23.49 25.20 0.46
C ALA A 287 24.79 25.95 0.09
N SER A 288 25.01 26.19 -1.20
CA SER A 288 26.20 26.83 -1.78
C SER A 288 25.87 28.16 -2.46
N GLY A 289 26.94 28.90 -2.76
CA GLY A 289 26.87 30.21 -3.40
C GLY A 289 26.88 31.33 -2.38
N ASP A 290 27.04 32.54 -2.90
CA ASP A 290 26.99 33.75 -2.08
C ASP A 290 25.55 34.01 -1.67
N SER A 291 25.32 34.35 -0.40
CA SER A 291 23.98 34.71 0.08
C SER A 291 23.48 36.06 -0.46
N ASP A 292 24.18 36.63 -1.46
CA ASP A 292 23.98 37.92 -2.10
C ASP A 292 23.78 39.07 -1.09
N GLY A 293 24.90 39.39 -0.42
CA GLY A 293 25.17 40.74 0.07
C GLY A 293 24.35 41.19 1.27
N ASN A 294 24.72 40.74 2.47
CA ASN A 294 24.61 41.65 3.61
C ASN A 294 25.50 42.87 3.31
N PRO A 295 25.02 44.14 3.38
CA PRO A 295 25.89 45.31 3.26
C PRO A 295 27.08 45.30 4.23
N SER A 296 26.99 44.52 5.32
CA SER A 296 28.04 44.32 6.31
C SER A 296 28.96 43.11 6.04
N ASN A 297 28.63 42.19 5.11
CA ASN A 297 29.46 41.03 4.75
C ASN A 297 29.08 40.42 3.38
N PRO A 298 29.67 40.91 2.28
CA PRO A 298 29.31 40.52 0.92
C PRO A 298 29.79 39.13 0.47
N GLN A 299 30.61 38.39 1.24
CA GLN A 299 31.08 37.04 0.87
C GLN A 299 30.49 35.90 1.73
N ARG A 300 29.40 36.16 2.46
CA ARG A 300 28.82 35.14 3.34
C ARG A 300 28.20 34.02 2.51
N GLN A 301 28.69 32.80 2.72
CA GLN A 301 28.13 31.59 2.10
C GLN A 301 26.70 31.29 2.59
N VAL A 302 25.87 30.79 1.69
CA VAL A 302 24.47 30.38 1.94
C VAL A 302 24.30 29.52 3.19
N TYR A 303 25.14 28.51 3.41
CA TYR A 303 25.01 27.66 4.60
C TYR A 303 25.27 28.39 5.92
N LEU A 304 26.19 29.36 5.94
CA LEU A 304 26.43 30.19 7.12
C LEU A 304 25.24 31.12 7.37
N ASP A 305 24.66 31.68 6.32
CA ASP A 305 23.46 32.50 6.43
C ASP A 305 22.28 31.70 6.97
N LEU A 306 22.04 30.50 6.43
CA LEU A 306 21.02 29.59 6.92
C LEU A 306 21.22 29.22 8.40
N ASP A 307 22.46 28.93 8.83
CA ASP A 307 22.78 28.66 10.24
C ASP A 307 22.30 29.79 11.17
N SER A 308 22.59 31.05 10.81
CA SER A 308 22.14 32.18 11.65
C SER A 308 20.64 32.41 11.70
N ARG A 309 19.89 31.82 10.76
CA ARG A 309 18.42 31.93 10.73
C ARG A 309 17.74 30.81 11.51
N LEU A 310 18.47 29.75 11.88
CA LEU A 310 17.92 28.56 12.52
C LEU A 310 18.27 28.54 14.01
N SER A 311 17.45 29.18 14.85
CA SER A 311 17.73 29.30 16.28
C SER A 311 17.76 27.98 17.06
N ALA A 312 17.05 26.95 16.59
CA ALA A 312 16.95 25.64 17.25
C ALA A 312 18.00 24.63 16.77
N LEU A 313 18.73 24.94 15.70
CA LEU A 313 19.71 24.05 15.08
C LEU A 313 21.07 24.72 15.05
N LYS A 314 22.12 23.90 14.98
CA LYS A 314 23.49 24.35 14.85
C LYS A 314 24.17 23.57 13.73
N LEU A 315 24.88 24.28 12.86
CA LEU A 315 25.72 23.71 11.83
C LEU A 315 26.81 22.82 12.45
N THR A 316 27.01 21.63 11.89
CA THR A 316 28.05 20.72 12.37
C THR A 316 29.43 21.21 11.96
N ASP A 317 29.56 21.74 10.75
CA ASP A 317 30.83 22.18 10.16
C ASP A 317 30.70 23.48 9.38
N SER A 318 31.35 24.53 9.88
CA SER A 318 31.42 25.85 9.23
C SER A 318 32.53 25.96 8.21
N ASP A 319 33.44 24.99 8.17
CA ASP A 319 34.60 25.06 7.30
C ASP A 319 34.17 24.93 5.83
N PRO A 320 34.94 25.53 4.89
CA PRO A 320 34.77 25.26 3.47
C PRO A 320 34.84 23.76 3.19
N ALA A 321 34.03 23.29 2.24
CA ALA A 321 34.05 21.89 1.89
C ALA A 321 35.37 21.55 1.17
N PRO A 322 35.96 20.35 1.38
CA PRO A 322 37.28 20.02 0.87
C PRO A 322 37.32 19.83 -0.65
N SER A 323 36.19 19.54 -1.30
CA SER A 323 36.11 19.51 -2.76
C SER A 323 35.47 20.79 -3.31
N THR A 324 35.95 21.22 -4.48
CA THR A 324 35.40 22.33 -5.26
C THR A 324 34.02 22.04 -5.88
N SER A 325 33.42 20.88 -5.58
CA SER A 325 32.05 20.58 -5.98
C SER A 325 31.07 21.64 -5.45
N ASN A 326 30.26 22.20 -6.34
CA ASN A 326 29.35 23.31 -6.11
C ASN A 326 28.09 22.95 -5.30
N GLN A 327 28.07 21.79 -4.63
CA GLN A 327 26.85 21.25 -4.02
C GLN A 327 26.56 21.74 -2.59
N GLY A 328 27.48 22.38 -1.87
CA GLY A 328 27.16 23.03 -0.59
C GLY A 328 26.55 22.15 0.51
N ASN A 329 26.65 20.82 0.44
CA ASN A 329 25.97 19.92 1.38
C ASN A 329 26.42 20.19 2.82
N ARG A 330 25.46 20.26 3.75
CA ARG A 330 25.68 20.56 5.18
C ARG A 330 24.72 19.80 6.09
N LEU A 331 25.16 19.61 7.33
CA LEU A 331 24.40 18.99 8.40
C LEU A 331 24.19 20.00 9.53
N TYR A 332 22.98 20.01 10.08
CA TYR A 332 22.63 20.77 11.27
C TYR A 332 21.99 19.85 12.29
N TYR A 333 22.18 20.12 13.57
CA TYR A 333 21.62 19.32 14.66
C TYR A 333 21.09 20.22 15.77
N ASN A 334 20.13 19.72 16.54
CA ASN A 334 19.63 20.41 17.73
C ASN A 334 20.61 20.20 18.91
N PRO A 335 21.35 21.25 19.33
CA PRO A 335 22.35 21.11 20.39
C PRO A 335 21.74 20.92 21.77
N SER A 336 20.43 21.16 21.96
CA SER A 336 19.74 20.83 23.22
C SER A 336 19.52 19.32 23.39
N LYS A 337 19.45 18.57 22.28
CA LYS A 337 19.19 17.13 22.27
C LYS A 337 20.44 16.27 22.07
N PHE A 338 21.41 16.77 21.31
CA PHE A 338 22.58 16.00 20.94
C PHE A 338 23.88 16.71 21.25
N THR A 339 24.88 15.89 21.58
CA THR A 339 26.28 16.29 21.57
C THR A 339 26.89 15.84 20.23
N LEU A 340 27.58 16.76 19.56
CA LEU A 340 28.39 16.45 18.37
C LEU A 340 29.69 15.81 18.83
N VAL A 341 29.85 14.49 18.60
CA VAL A 341 31.01 13.72 19.05
C VAL A 341 32.17 13.87 18.06
N SER A 342 31.87 13.77 16.77
CA SER A 342 32.84 13.95 15.71
C SER A 342 32.15 14.29 14.39
N LYS A 343 32.89 14.87 13.46
CA LYS A 343 32.42 15.31 12.15
C LYS A 343 33.49 15.11 11.09
N GLY A 344 33.10 15.21 9.83
CA GLY A 344 34.04 15.31 8.72
C GLY A 344 33.35 15.10 7.38
N TRP A 345 34.15 14.73 6.38
CA TRP A 345 33.73 14.55 5.00
C TRP A 345 34.05 13.13 4.55
N LEU A 346 33.11 12.46 3.89
CA LEU A 346 33.38 11.21 3.19
C LEU A 346 34.11 11.54 1.89
N SER A 347 35.14 10.77 1.56
CA SER A 347 35.97 10.93 0.36
C SER A 347 35.75 9.79 -0.64
N GLY A 348 36.22 9.98 -1.88
CA GLY A 348 36.19 8.95 -2.93
C GLY A 348 34.81 8.73 -3.59
N ILE A 349 33.87 9.64 -3.38
CA ILE A 349 32.56 9.66 -4.04
C ILE A 349 32.65 10.64 -5.20
N ARG A 350 32.61 10.15 -6.43
CA ARG A 350 32.92 10.92 -7.64
C ARG A 350 31.78 11.85 -8.05
N ASP A 351 32.08 13.07 -8.50
CA ASP A 351 31.09 13.92 -9.18
C ASP A 351 31.08 13.61 -10.69
N TYR A 352 30.07 12.88 -11.16
CA TYR A 352 29.94 12.52 -12.58
C TYR A 352 29.40 13.66 -13.46
N SER A 353 29.11 14.84 -12.90
CA SER A 353 28.81 16.05 -13.69
C SER A 353 30.08 16.80 -14.12
N LYS A 354 31.25 16.41 -13.60
CA LYS A 354 32.55 17.04 -13.83
C LYS A 354 33.57 16.01 -14.33
N ALA A 355 34.75 16.51 -14.70
CA ALA A 355 35.90 15.68 -15.06
C ALA A 355 36.27 14.70 -13.93
N ASP A 356 36.91 13.58 -14.29
CA ASP A 356 37.19 12.39 -13.47
C ASP A 356 37.84 12.64 -12.09
N THR A 357 38.38 13.83 -11.82
CA THR A 357 39.07 14.20 -10.59
C THR A 357 38.19 14.81 -9.50
N HIS A 358 36.93 15.15 -9.77
CA HIS A 358 36.07 15.84 -8.80
C HIS A 358 35.28 14.87 -7.92
N SER A 359 35.06 15.24 -6.66
CA SER A 359 34.29 14.45 -5.69
C SER A 359 33.09 15.23 -5.16
N THR A 360 31.99 14.54 -4.86
CA THR A 360 30.83 15.15 -4.21
C THR A 360 31.14 15.44 -2.75
N ASN A 361 30.79 16.64 -2.28
CA ASN A 361 30.95 17.02 -0.88
C ASN A 361 29.96 16.28 0.00
N THR A 362 30.38 15.26 0.77
CA THR A 362 29.46 14.40 1.54
C THR A 362 29.77 14.47 3.04
N PRO A 363 29.22 15.45 3.78
CA PRO A 363 29.51 15.59 5.20
C PRO A 363 28.88 14.45 6.00
N TRP A 364 29.54 14.06 7.08
CA TRP A 364 29.02 13.16 8.09
C TRP A 364 29.25 13.74 9.49
N ALA A 365 28.36 13.37 10.42
CA ALA A 365 28.52 13.69 11.83
C ALA A 365 28.14 12.48 12.69
N LYS A 366 28.86 12.27 13.79
CA LYS A 366 28.48 11.34 14.85
C LYS A 366 27.81 12.13 15.97
N LEU A 367 26.54 11.83 16.21
CA LEU A 367 25.74 12.45 17.25
C LEU A 367 25.52 11.48 18.40
N GLN A 368 25.53 12.00 19.63
CA GLN A 368 25.20 11.28 20.84
C GLN A 368 24.01 11.95 21.52
N SER A 369 23.02 11.17 21.93
CA SER A 369 21.88 11.69 22.69
C SER A 369 22.29 12.15 24.07
N LYS A 370 21.85 13.35 24.47
CA LYS A 370 22.04 13.88 25.83
C LYS A 370 21.15 13.19 26.86
N SER A 371 19.99 12.70 26.45
CA SER A 371 19.06 11.98 27.34
C SER A 371 19.43 10.52 27.55
N ASP A 372 20.16 9.92 26.59
CA ASP A 372 20.73 8.58 26.73
C ASP A 372 22.09 8.52 26.01
N PRO A 373 23.20 8.74 26.72
CA PRO A 373 24.54 8.72 26.12
C PRO A 373 24.93 7.41 25.43
N LYS A 374 24.22 6.30 25.70
CA LYS A 374 24.40 5.02 24.99
C LYS A 374 23.64 4.95 23.66
N THR A 375 22.99 6.03 23.24
CA THR A 375 22.39 6.14 21.92
C THR A 375 23.26 7.07 21.07
N GLN A 376 24.11 6.47 20.22
CA GLN A 376 24.95 7.15 19.25
C GLN A 376 24.56 6.75 17.82
N PHE A 377 24.68 7.67 16.87
CA PHE A 377 24.36 7.41 15.47
C PHE A 377 25.12 8.34 14.53
N PHE A 378 25.29 7.89 13.29
CA PHE A 378 25.82 8.71 12.21
C PHE A 378 24.69 9.40 11.46
N VAL A 379 24.95 10.62 11.05
CA VAL A 379 24.13 11.39 10.11
C VAL A 379 24.99 11.75 8.90
N VAL A 380 24.42 11.63 7.70
CA VAL A 380 25.11 11.90 6.44
C VAL A 380 24.21 12.73 5.54
N ALA A 381 24.76 13.74 4.87
CA ALA A 381 24.08 14.46 3.80
C ALA A 381 24.78 14.17 2.46
N ALA A 382 24.01 13.90 1.41
CA ALA A 382 24.58 13.65 0.09
C ALA A 382 23.74 14.29 -1.02
N HIS A 383 24.41 14.95 -1.96
CA HIS A 383 23.83 15.35 -3.24
C HIS A 383 24.59 14.67 -4.36
N PHE A 384 23.90 14.03 -5.29
CA PHE A 384 24.55 13.48 -6.48
C PHE A 384 24.22 14.39 -7.67
N SER A 385 25.22 15.09 -8.20
CA SER A 385 25.05 15.93 -9.38
C SER A 385 24.54 15.09 -10.55
N ILE A 386 23.71 15.68 -11.42
CA ILE A 386 23.25 15.04 -12.65
C ILE A 386 24.46 14.71 -13.54
N PRO A 387 24.73 13.42 -13.83
CA PRO A 387 25.79 13.02 -14.75
C PRO A 387 25.68 13.70 -16.12
N THR A 388 26.83 14.03 -16.75
CA THR A 388 26.90 14.72 -18.05
C THR A 388 26.29 13.93 -19.23
N THR A 389 26.08 12.63 -19.07
CA THR A 389 25.43 11.80 -20.09
C THR A 389 23.97 12.19 -20.34
N SER A 390 23.59 12.19 -21.62
CA SER A 390 22.20 12.34 -22.07
C SER A 390 21.39 11.04 -21.93
N SER A 391 22.06 9.89 -21.77
CA SER A 391 21.41 8.60 -21.59
C SER A 391 20.83 8.47 -20.18
N LYS A 392 19.50 8.41 -20.09
CA LYS A 392 18.79 8.17 -18.80
C LYS A 392 19.23 6.88 -18.12
N ASN A 393 19.53 5.86 -18.92
CA ASN A 393 19.95 4.54 -18.45
C ASN A 393 21.36 4.58 -17.85
N GLU A 394 22.29 5.24 -18.54
CA GLU A 394 23.65 5.41 -18.06
C GLU A 394 23.69 6.32 -16.83
N ARG A 395 22.93 7.41 -16.85
CA ARG A 395 22.74 8.32 -15.71
C ARG A 395 22.41 7.55 -14.44
N LYS A 396 21.41 6.66 -14.52
CA LYS A 396 20.98 5.83 -13.40
C LYS A 396 22.11 4.94 -12.86
N THR A 397 22.87 4.30 -13.74
CA THR A 397 24.03 3.49 -13.34
C THR A 397 25.09 4.32 -12.64
N LEU A 398 25.40 5.52 -13.14
CA LEU A 398 26.41 6.40 -12.55
C LEU A 398 25.98 6.85 -11.15
N LEU A 399 24.70 7.19 -10.96
CA LEU A 399 24.13 7.49 -9.63
C LEU A 399 24.14 6.26 -8.70
N GLY A 400 24.01 5.05 -9.26
CA GLY A 400 24.28 3.80 -8.55
C GLY A 400 25.74 3.66 -8.11
N LYS A 401 26.70 3.99 -8.97
CA LYS A 401 28.13 3.99 -8.64
C LYS A 401 28.46 5.00 -7.54
N ASN A 402 27.85 6.20 -7.56
CA ASN A 402 27.94 7.15 -6.45
C ASN A 402 27.53 6.52 -5.13
N SER A 403 26.38 5.83 -5.13
CA SER A 403 25.86 5.16 -3.95
C SER A 403 26.75 4.03 -3.45
N ALA A 404 27.35 3.25 -4.35
CA ALA A 404 28.32 2.21 -3.99
C ALA A 404 29.60 2.81 -3.38
N GLN A 405 30.08 3.93 -3.92
CA GLN A 405 31.23 4.66 -3.37
C GLN A 405 30.90 5.25 -1.99
N LEU A 406 29.71 5.82 -1.82
CA LEU A 406 29.24 6.33 -0.53
C LEU A 406 29.19 5.20 0.52
N LEU A 407 28.63 4.04 0.17
CA LEU A 407 28.60 2.88 1.06
C LEU A 407 30.02 2.45 1.46
N LYS A 408 30.95 2.39 0.51
CA LYS A 408 32.36 2.06 0.80
C LYS A 408 32.98 3.06 1.78
N ALA A 409 32.85 4.35 1.51
CA ALA A 409 33.41 5.41 2.36
C ALA A 409 32.77 5.43 3.76
N LEU A 410 31.44 5.27 3.83
CA LEU A 410 30.70 5.21 5.09
C LEU A 410 31.09 3.98 5.91
N ASN A 411 31.19 2.79 5.30
CA ASN A 411 31.58 1.57 6.00
C ASN A 411 33.02 1.65 6.54
N ALA A 412 33.93 2.27 5.77
CA ALA A 412 35.29 2.54 6.25
C ALA A 412 35.30 3.51 7.45
N LYS A 413 34.32 4.42 7.53
CA LYS A 413 34.22 5.40 8.62
C LYS A 413 33.46 4.87 9.85
N ASN A 414 32.39 4.11 9.65
CA ASN A 414 31.50 3.59 10.69
C ASN A 414 31.87 2.13 11.04
N THR A 415 33.11 1.94 11.50
CA THR A 415 33.66 0.62 11.86
C THR A 415 32.96 -0.05 13.05
N THR A 416 32.20 0.73 13.84
CA THR A 416 31.42 0.25 14.99
C THR A 416 29.98 -0.11 14.65
N HIS A 417 29.59 0.01 13.37
CA HIS A 417 28.24 -0.32 12.89
C HIS A 417 27.11 0.36 13.69
N LEU A 418 27.35 1.63 14.07
CA LEU A 418 26.33 2.48 14.65
C LEU A 418 25.19 2.70 13.65
N PRO A 419 23.96 2.97 14.11
CA PRO A 419 22.85 3.30 13.23
C PRO A 419 23.17 4.54 12.39
N VAL A 420 22.69 4.57 11.15
CA VAL A 420 22.95 5.68 10.21
C VAL A 420 21.63 6.26 9.72
N ILE A 421 21.56 7.58 9.63
CA ILE A 421 20.51 8.32 8.93
C ILE A 421 21.17 9.11 7.79
N LEU A 422 20.76 8.85 6.56
CA LEU A 422 21.27 9.50 5.35
C LEU A 422 20.14 10.31 4.72
N GLY A 423 20.34 11.61 4.57
CA GLY A 423 19.43 12.51 3.86
C GLY A 423 20.07 13.08 2.60
N GLY A 424 19.26 13.38 1.59
CA GLY A 424 19.67 14.27 0.52
C GLY A 424 18.92 14.06 -0.78
N ASP A 425 19.43 14.71 -1.82
CA ASP A 425 18.93 14.63 -3.19
C ASP A 425 19.85 13.74 -4.01
N PHE A 426 19.35 12.63 -4.52
CA PHE A 426 20.16 11.67 -5.25
C PHE A 426 20.04 11.82 -6.76
N ASN A 427 19.24 12.78 -7.26
CA ASN A 427 18.92 12.96 -8.67
C ASN A 427 18.44 11.67 -9.39
N ASP A 428 18.06 10.65 -8.62
CA ASP A 428 17.61 9.35 -9.09
C ASP A 428 16.24 9.05 -8.48
N ASN A 429 15.27 8.85 -9.36
CA ASN A 429 13.98 8.34 -8.97
C ASN A 429 13.86 6.87 -9.36
N ARG A 430 12.76 6.23 -8.97
CA ARG A 430 12.53 4.82 -9.28
C ARG A 430 12.48 4.48 -10.78
N TYR A 431 12.42 5.47 -11.68
CA TYR A 431 12.31 5.34 -13.14
C TYR A 431 13.63 5.70 -13.88
N PRO A 432 13.82 5.36 -15.17
CA PRO A 432 12.97 4.50 -16.00
C PRO A 432 12.87 3.07 -15.45
N GLU A 433 11.77 2.42 -15.78
CA GLU A 433 11.39 1.08 -15.31
C GLU A 433 12.39 0.02 -15.84
N GLY A 434 12.73 -0.99 -15.03
CA GLY A 434 13.66 -2.08 -15.41
C GLY A 434 15.13 -1.87 -15.04
N ARG A 435 15.54 -0.64 -14.69
CA ARG A 435 16.88 -0.34 -14.15
C ARG A 435 16.84 -0.27 -12.64
N ILE A 436 17.35 -1.33 -12.01
CA ILE A 436 17.37 -1.50 -10.55
C ILE A 436 18.72 -1.13 -9.94
N ASP A 437 19.63 -0.57 -10.71
CA ASP A 437 21.00 -0.22 -10.33
C ASP A 437 21.18 1.27 -9.98
N GLY A 438 20.08 2.02 -9.80
CA GLY A 438 20.11 3.42 -9.38
C GLY A 438 20.62 3.65 -7.95
N ALA A 439 20.59 4.91 -7.51
CA ALA A 439 21.10 5.34 -6.22
C ALA A 439 20.36 4.70 -5.04
N GLN A 440 19.05 4.95 -4.93
CA GLN A 440 18.24 4.40 -3.84
C GLN A 440 18.32 2.86 -3.82
N PRO A 441 18.13 2.13 -4.94
CA PRO A 441 18.24 0.69 -4.91
C PRO A 441 19.59 0.15 -4.45
N THR A 442 20.68 0.82 -4.82
CA THR A 442 22.03 0.43 -4.40
C THR A 442 22.22 0.61 -2.89
N LEU A 443 21.74 1.72 -2.32
CA LEU A 443 21.78 1.97 -0.87
C LEU A 443 20.92 0.95 -0.10
N ILE A 444 19.70 0.66 -0.58
CA ILE A 444 18.82 -0.34 0.05
C ILE A 444 19.46 -1.74 0.03
N ARG A 445 20.11 -2.14 -1.07
CA ARG A 445 20.89 -3.39 -1.12
C ARG A 445 22.11 -3.38 -0.20
N GLY A 446 22.67 -2.21 0.08
CA GLY A 446 23.68 -1.97 1.12
C GLY A 446 23.15 -2.02 2.55
N GLY A 447 21.89 -2.40 2.77
CA GLY A 447 21.27 -2.57 4.08
C GLY A 447 20.50 -1.34 4.59
N PHE A 448 20.34 -0.31 3.75
CA PHE A 448 19.47 0.81 4.09
C PHE A 448 17.98 0.45 3.97
N TYR A 449 17.15 1.26 4.59
CA TYR A 449 15.70 1.26 4.57
C TYR A 449 15.21 2.66 4.22
N ASP A 450 14.30 2.79 3.25
CA ASP A 450 13.70 4.06 2.87
C ASP A 450 12.67 4.47 3.92
N SER A 451 12.81 5.66 4.49
CA SER A 451 11.90 6.13 5.53
C SER A 451 10.48 6.39 5.01
N SER A 452 10.25 6.46 3.70
CA SER A 452 8.92 6.45 3.11
C SER A 452 8.20 5.11 3.32
N ALA A 453 8.90 4.02 3.67
CA ALA A 453 8.33 2.78 4.19
C ALA A 453 7.80 2.97 5.63
N SER A 454 6.79 3.82 5.75
CA SER A 454 6.32 4.39 7.02
C SER A 454 4.93 3.90 7.43
N LEU A 455 4.65 3.93 8.74
CA LEU A 455 3.29 3.74 9.28
C LEU A 455 2.33 4.83 8.79
N HIS A 456 2.81 6.07 8.68
CA HIS A 456 2.03 7.21 8.21
C HIS A 456 2.77 7.96 7.09
N ARG A 457 2.08 8.20 5.97
CA ARG A 457 2.61 8.94 4.82
C ARG A 457 1.76 10.18 4.58
N TYR A 458 2.41 11.33 4.43
CA TYR A 458 1.75 12.60 4.17
C TYR A 458 2.34 13.26 2.92
N GLY A 459 1.49 13.68 1.99
CA GLY A 459 1.93 14.39 0.78
C GLY A 459 2.71 13.55 -0.23
N THR A 460 2.88 12.24 -0.03
CA THR A 460 3.69 11.38 -0.91
C THR A 460 3.11 11.20 -2.32
N TYR A 461 1.86 11.60 -2.55
CA TYR A 461 1.26 11.68 -3.89
C TYR A 461 1.79 12.87 -4.71
N LYS A 462 2.56 13.79 -4.11
CA LYS A 462 3.29 14.85 -4.81
C LYS A 462 4.75 14.43 -5.01
N SER A 463 5.35 14.92 -6.10
CA SER A 463 6.80 14.81 -6.33
C SER A 463 7.58 15.54 -5.23
N THR A 464 8.79 15.07 -4.90
CA THR A 464 9.69 15.81 -4.01
C THR A 464 10.37 16.96 -4.74
N TYR A 465 10.64 16.79 -6.03
CA TYR A 465 10.98 17.88 -6.95
C TYR A 465 9.71 18.62 -7.38
N ASN A 466 9.58 19.88 -7.01
CA ASN A 466 8.41 20.73 -7.31
C ASN A 466 8.65 21.71 -8.47
N ASN A 467 9.89 21.81 -8.99
CA ASN A 467 10.21 22.63 -10.15
C ASN A 467 9.90 24.13 -9.96
N SER A 468 9.94 24.62 -8.71
CA SER A 468 9.55 25.95 -8.21
C SER A 468 8.06 26.27 -8.36
N GLN A 469 7.21 25.25 -8.46
CA GLN A 469 5.77 25.43 -8.64
C GLN A 469 5.04 25.65 -7.31
N SER A 470 4.11 26.62 -7.30
CA SER A 470 3.18 26.84 -6.18
C SER A 470 2.44 25.56 -5.78
N PRO A 471 2.03 25.40 -4.50
CA PRO A 471 1.31 24.20 -4.06
C PRO A 471 0.07 23.89 -4.90
N SER A 472 -0.65 24.92 -5.38
CA SER A 472 -1.81 24.80 -6.27
C SER A 472 -1.49 24.24 -7.66
N LYS A 473 -0.25 24.41 -8.14
CA LYS A 473 0.23 23.96 -9.46
C LYS A 473 0.95 22.62 -9.41
N GLN A 474 1.41 22.18 -8.24
CA GLN A 474 1.99 20.85 -8.07
C GLN A 474 0.90 19.80 -8.29
N ILE A 475 0.97 19.06 -9.38
CA ILE A 475 -0.05 18.05 -9.73
C ILE A 475 0.18 16.79 -8.89
N SER A 476 -0.90 16.17 -8.40
CA SER A 476 -0.81 14.85 -7.77
C SER A 476 -0.46 13.81 -8.81
N ASP A 477 0.48 12.94 -8.51
CA ASP A 477 0.76 11.81 -9.39
C ASP A 477 -0.52 10.96 -9.50
N ARG A 478 -0.98 10.76 -10.74
CA ARG A 478 -2.20 10.00 -11.06
C ARG A 478 -2.19 8.59 -10.47
N ASN A 479 -1.01 8.11 -10.10
CA ASN A 479 -0.75 6.78 -9.60
C ASN A 479 -0.45 6.77 -8.09
N GLY A 480 -0.83 7.82 -7.36
CA GLY A 480 -0.85 7.87 -5.90
C GLY A 480 0.50 7.94 -5.19
N ASP A 481 1.62 7.91 -5.92
CA ASP A 481 2.98 7.99 -5.39
C ASP A 481 3.83 8.86 -6.32
N GLY A 482 4.11 10.08 -5.89
CA GLY A 482 4.90 11.04 -6.65
C GLY A 482 6.34 10.62 -6.79
N GLN A 483 7.01 11.13 -7.83
CA GLN A 483 8.42 10.87 -8.03
C GLN A 483 9.24 11.43 -6.87
N ARG A 484 10.13 10.61 -6.33
CA ARG A 484 11.04 10.98 -5.25
C ARG A 484 12.45 10.94 -5.79
N ILE A 485 13.18 12.03 -5.63
CA ILE A 485 14.64 12.09 -5.81
C ILE A 485 15.33 12.48 -4.50
N ASP A 486 14.57 13.08 -3.59
CA ASP A 486 14.95 13.35 -2.22
C ASP A 486 14.61 12.16 -1.33
N TYR A 487 15.57 11.69 -0.55
CA TYR A 487 15.41 10.53 0.32
C TYR A 487 15.87 10.81 1.76
N ILE A 488 15.21 10.12 2.69
CA ILE A 488 15.73 9.88 4.04
C ILE A 488 15.86 8.37 4.17
N LEU A 489 17.08 7.86 4.15
CA LEU A 489 17.39 6.44 4.28
C LEU A 489 17.99 6.15 5.65
N THR A 490 17.76 4.95 6.17
CA THR A 490 18.27 4.52 7.47
C THR A 490 18.97 3.18 7.41
N GLN A 491 20.07 2.99 8.14
CA GLN A 491 20.79 1.72 8.25
C GLN A 491 20.95 1.34 9.71
N GLY A 492 20.86 0.04 10.03
CA GLY A 492 20.85 -0.42 11.42
C GLY A 492 19.56 -0.12 12.20
N MET A 493 18.54 0.43 11.52
CA MET A 493 17.18 0.62 12.00
C MET A 493 16.20 0.38 10.84
N ARG A 494 14.94 0.07 11.13
CA ARG A 494 13.92 -0.28 10.11
C ARG A 494 12.60 0.42 10.39
N GLY A 495 11.96 0.87 9.31
CA GLY A 495 10.68 1.56 9.37
C GLY A 495 10.78 2.97 9.92
N SER A 496 9.68 3.71 9.80
CA SER A 496 9.52 5.04 10.38
C SER A 496 8.09 5.21 10.91
N GLN A 497 7.91 6.11 11.89
CA GLN A 497 6.58 6.43 12.41
C GLN A 497 5.79 7.27 11.41
N SER A 498 6.44 8.27 10.82
CA SER A 498 5.85 9.05 9.74
C SER A 498 6.91 9.47 8.73
N PHE A 499 6.46 9.68 7.49
CA PHE A 499 7.18 10.35 6.42
C PHE A 499 6.29 11.42 5.81
N THR A 500 6.82 12.64 5.68
CA THR A 500 6.08 13.79 5.15
C THR A 500 6.85 14.44 4.02
N ASN A 501 6.19 14.57 2.87
CA ASN A 501 6.59 15.50 1.82
C ASN A 501 5.87 16.84 2.05
N VAL A 502 6.60 17.89 2.43
CA VAL A 502 6.06 19.21 2.79
C VAL A 502 5.81 20.04 1.52
N TRP A 503 4.88 19.58 0.69
CA TRP A 503 4.55 20.19 -0.61
C TRP A 503 3.74 21.50 -0.49
N ASN A 504 3.08 21.71 0.66
CA ASN A 504 2.34 22.93 0.98
C ASN A 504 2.87 23.51 2.30
N PRO A 505 4.01 24.22 2.26
CA PRO A 505 4.68 24.65 3.46
C PRO A 505 3.88 25.75 4.19
N LYS A 506 3.91 25.68 5.52
CA LYS A 506 3.21 26.59 6.43
C LYS A 506 4.19 27.10 7.48
N THR A 507 3.92 28.28 8.04
CA THR A 507 4.59 28.77 9.24
C THR A 507 4.26 27.89 10.45
N ALA A 508 5.02 28.04 11.54
CA ALA A 508 4.70 27.38 12.81
C ALA A 508 3.29 27.72 13.34
N ALA A 509 2.79 28.92 13.02
CA ALA A 509 1.42 29.37 13.34
C ALA A 509 0.35 28.84 12.35
N GLY A 510 0.72 27.95 11.42
CA GLY A 510 -0.20 27.31 10.48
C GLY A 510 -0.61 28.16 9.26
N LYS A 511 -0.02 29.35 9.07
CA LYS A 511 -0.28 30.19 7.89
C LYS A 511 0.51 29.67 6.68
N SER A 512 -0.12 29.57 5.51
CA SER A 512 0.58 29.18 4.28
C SER A 512 1.74 30.13 3.99
N LEU A 513 2.87 29.60 3.56
CA LEU A 513 3.96 30.43 3.05
C LEU A 513 3.55 30.99 1.69
N SER A 514 3.79 32.28 1.47
CA SER A 514 3.43 33.00 0.24
C SER A 514 4.37 32.70 -0.94
N LEU A 515 5.51 32.08 -0.66
CA LEU A 515 6.58 31.78 -1.62
C LEU A 515 6.94 30.30 -1.55
N VAL A 516 7.13 29.68 -2.71
CA VAL A 516 7.83 28.38 -2.83
C VAL A 516 9.32 28.66 -2.86
N PRO A 517 10.07 28.30 -1.82
CA PRO A 517 11.37 28.90 -1.60
C PRO A 517 12.53 28.04 -2.11
N SER A 518 12.23 26.88 -2.69
CA SER A 518 13.13 26.01 -3.42
C SER A 518 12.32 25.20 -4.44
N ASP A 519 12.97 24.81 -5.52
CA ASP A 519 12.47 23.85 -6.50
C ASP A 519 12.30 22.41 -5.98
N HIS A 520 12.70 22.14 -4.73
CA HIS A 520 12.41 20.93 -3.99
C HIS A 520 11.47 21.18 -2.81
N ASN A 521 10.74 20.15 -2.43
CA ASN A 521 9.95 20.12 -1.22
C ASN A 521 10.81 19.57 -0.07
N LEU A 522 10.76 20.22 1.09
CA LEU A 522 11.32 19.68 2.33
C LEU A 522 10.66 18.33 2.64
N ILE A 523 11.46 17.31 2.93
CA ILE A 523 10.97 16.02 3.42
C ILE A 523 11.37 15.79 4.86
N THR A 524 10.50 15.14 5.65
CA THR A 524 10.78 14.79 7.04
C THR A 524 10.39 13.36 7.36
N ALA A 525 11.09 12.76 8.33
CA ALA A 525 10.75 11.47 8.89
C ALA A 525 10.86 11.48 10.41
N VAL A 526 9.95 10.76 11.08
CA VAL A 526 10.04 10.48 12.52
C VAL A 526 10.56 9.05 12.70
N LEU A 527 11.77 8.95 13.24
CA LEU A 527 12.57 7.73 13.33
C LEU A 527 12.70 7.26 14.78
N ARG A 528 13.12 6.00 14.94
CA ARG A 528 13.47 5.41 16.23
C ARG A 528 14.89 4.85 16.16
N VAL A 529 15.83 5.60 16.73
CA VAL A 529 17.25 5.21 16.76
C VAL A 529 17.46 4.23 17.92
N PRO A 530 17.93 3.01 17.67
CA PRO A 530 18.17 2.04 18.72
C PRO A 530 19.38 2.45 19.57
N ARG A 531 19.37 2.01 20.82
CA ARG A 531 20.50 2.13 21.74
C ARG A 531 21.65 1.24 21.27
N LYS A 532 22.85 1.80 21.08
CA LYS A 532 24.05 1.07 20.65
C LYS A 532 25.32 1.73 21.17
#